data_AF-A0A8T0H281-F1
#
_entry.id   AF-A0A8T0H281-F1
#
_cell.length_a   1.000
_cell.length_b   1.000
_cell.length_c   1.000
_cell.angle_alpha   90.00
_cell.angle_beta   90.00
_cell.angle_gamma   90.00
#
_symmetry.space_group_name_H-M   'P 1'
#
loop_
_entity.id
_entity.type
_entity.pdbx_description
1 polymer ?
#
loop_
_entity_poly.entity_id
_entity_poly.type
_entity_poly.pdbx_seq_one_letter_code
_entity_poly.pdbx_strand_id
1 'polypeptide(L)'
;MKAALGSFSLGKISSILRRSSIWGGVCSDGQRWVQETLGRFSGGEFVGSSSGEGVRSFVATSSLLRSRIQSKYSRNEPKGGREVGAAGGGKGGGLVLGPGSKVRHGPNLAFKALNQTGLQESTKSVVLGSLLGDSTLHVAKGENDARLLFRISEADEEYFRWKAAALEEISSLNSVHLGASNKFLFRSRAMDSLTKIYEVTHSGEELVIRKRWLSHFTPQSLAVWWCDAGSLVAGGRKGELCTDPFSEDRVLVLSKYLEDEWKVHAHVGQLKSTNKDKSVKEAFIYRLTFRTEELKKFLRLVLPHIPVASMLRKCLVVNHSQALQESWISEMKAAVPHFATYIDEELLKIRKTSTRTDARTRASKSTTDARTRAPKLTR
;
A
#
# COMPACT_ATOMS: atom_id res chain seq x y z
N MET A 1 15.89 24.80 7.24
CA MET A 1 14.68 24.19 7.85
C MET A 1 14.99 23.64 9.24
N LYS A 2 15.36 24.50 10.19
CA LYS A 2 15.52 24.19 11.61
C LYS A 2 14.75 25.25 12.38
N ALA A 3 13.53 24.94 12.80
CA ALA A 3 12.76 25.60 13.87
C ALA A 3 11.28 25.18 13.77
N ALA A 4 10.94 24.04 14.39
CA ALA A 4 9.58 23.71 14.83
C ALA A 4 9.64 22.39 15.64
N LEU A 5 10.28 22.43 16.80
CA LEU A 5 10.05 21.44 17.84
C LEU A 5 9.69 22.21 19.10
N GLY A 6 8.44 22.66 19.14
CA GLY A 6 7.78 23.09 20.35
C GLY A 6 7.49 21.86 21.21
N SER A 7 7.92 21.94 22.46
CA SER A 7 7.67 20.98 23.53
C SER A 7 6.20 20.55 23.61
N PHE A 8 5.93 19.27 23.34
CA PHE A 8 4.65 18.65 23.71
C PHE A 8 4.69 18.24 25.18
N SER A 9 3.86 18.89 26.00
CA SER A 9 3.57 18.49 27.38
C SER A 9 2.74 17.20 27.37
N LEU A 10 3.34 16.10 27.81
CA LEU A 10 2.65 14.86 28.16
C LEU A 10 1.80 15.06 29.42
N GLY A 11 0.61 15.64 29.25
CA GLY A 11 -0.38 15.79 30.30
C GLY A 11 -1.76 15.43 29.77
N LYS A 12 -2.34 14.35 30.31
CA LYS A 12 -3.72 13.87 30.13
C LYS A 12 -3.99 12.96 28.92
N ILE A 13 -3.53 11.71 29.03
CA ILE A 13 -4.35 10.54 28.68
C ILE A 13 -4.10 9.48 29.76
N SER A 14 -4.86 9.53 30.85
CA SER A 14 -4.96 8.42 31.81
C SER A 14 -6.43 8.07 32.02
N SER A 15 -6.96 7.22 31.15
CA SER A 15 -8.09 6.32 31.44
C SER A 15 -8.39 5.53 30.17
N ILE A 16 -8.91 4.32 30.32
CA ILE A 16 -9.20 3.31 29.29
C ILE A 16 -8.04 2.33 29.06
N LEU A 17 -7.78 1.52 30.09
CA LEU A 17 -7.22 0.18 29.96
C LEU A 17 -7.87 -0.68 31.05
N ARG A 18 -8.79 -1.58 30.67
CA ARG A 18 -9.12 -2.84 31.38
C ARG A 18 -10.21 -3.63 30.63
N ARG A 19 -10.04 -4.96 30.67
CA ARG A 19 -10.78 -6.08 30.02
C ARG A 19 -10.16 -6.47 28.67
N SER A 20 -9.77 -7.72 28.41
CA SER A 20 -10.17 -9.01 28.98
C SER A 20 -9.05 -10.05 28.90
N SER A 21 -9.09 -11.01 29.81
CA SER A 21 -8.47 -12.33 29.67
C SER A 21 -9.56 -13.40 29.86
N ILE A 22 -9.29 -14.60 29.31
CA ILE A 22 -10.05 -15.87 29.39
C ILE A 22 -11.12 -16.09 28.29
N TRP A 23 -10.76 -16.78 27.20
CA TRP A 23 -11.09 -18.20 26.92
C TRP A 23 -10.38 -18.66 25.64
N GLY A 24 -9.78 -19.85 25.71
CA GLY A 24 -8.99 -20.48 24.65
C GLY A 24 -9.85 -21.29 23.67
N GLY A 25 -9.31 -21.47 22.46
CA GLY A 25 -9.91 -22.25 21.39
C GLY A 25 -9.02 -22.32 20.15
N VAL A 26 -8.07 -23.25 20.19
CA VAL A 26 -7.35 -23.95 19.11
C VAL A 26 -7.45 -23.38 17.69
N CYS A 27 -6.34 -22.85 17.18
CA CYS A 27 -5.94 -23.08 15.78
C CYS A 27 -4.42 -23.02 15.66
N SER A 28 -3.86 -24.06 15.04
CA SER A 28 -2.45 -24.42 15.05
C SER A 28 -1.58 -23.50 14.20
N ASP A 29 -0.32 -23.41 14.60
CA ASP A 29 0.84 -22.84 13.91
C ASP A 29 1.02 -21.32 14.00
N GLY A 30 1.74 -20.91 15.06
CA GLY A 30 2.65 -19.77 14.95
C GLY A 30 2.82 -18.88 16.17
N GLN A 31 3.20 -19.41 17.35
CA GLN A 31 3.92 -18.60 18.35
C GLN A 31 4.92 -19.43 19.15
N ARG A 32 6.17 -18.95 19.18
CA ARG A 32 7.14 -19.20 20.24
C ARG A 32 7.79 -17.85 20.52
N TRP A 33 7.91 -17.51 21.80
CA TRP A 33 8.31 -16.23 22.41
C TRP A 33 7.12 -15.39 22.89
N VAL A 34 6.67 -15.65 24.12
CA VAL A 34 6.63 -14.73 25.28
C VAL A 34 6.30 -15.59 26.50
N GLN A 35 7.31 -15.95 27.30
CA GLN A 35 7.13 -16.34 28.71
C GLN A 35 8.42 -16.02 29.46
N GLU A 36 8.50 -14.81 29.98
CA GLU A 36 9.15 -14.52 31.26
C GLU A 36 8.70 -13.13 31.69
N THR A 37 8.44 -12.96 32.98
CA THR A 37 7.94 -11.75 33.66
C THR A 37 6.42 -11.64 33.79
N LEU A 38 5.87 -12.19 34.88
CA LEU A 38 5.02 -11.48 35.84
C LEU A 38 4.51 -12.47 36.91
N GLY A 39 5.29 -12.59 37.98
CA GLY A 39 4.84 -13.19 39.23
C GLY A 39 4.32 -12.09 40.17
N ARG A 40 3.29 -12.45 40.94
CA ARG A 40 2.69 -11.74 42.09
C ARG A 40 1.71 -10.61 41.75
N PHE A 41 0.42 -10.91 41.87
CA PHE A 41 -0.44 -10.29 42.89
C PHE A 41 -1.74 -11.12 43.01
N SER A 42 -1.93 -11.70 44.18
CA SER A 42 -3.12 -12.44 44.62
C SER A 42 -4.05 -11.52 45.41
N GLY A 43 -5.35 -11.73 45.29
CA GLY A 43 -6.33 -11.32 46.31
C GLY A 43 -7.32 -10.27 45.84
N GLY A 44 -8.59 -10.66 45.74
CA GLY A 44 -9.71 -9.74 45.52
C GLY A 44 -10.95 -10.45 44.99
N GLU A 45 -11.67 -11.14 45.87
CA GLU A 45 -13.07 -11.50 45.65
C GLU A 45 -13.90 -10.22 45.50
N PHE A 46 -14.80 -10.17 44.50
CA PHE A 46 -15.96 -9.28 44.59
C PHE A 46 -17.15 -9.87 43.84
N VAL A 47 -18.25 -9.96 44.58
CA VAL A 47 -19.60 -10.34 44.17
C VAL A 47 -20.27 -9.15 43.49
N GLY A 48 -20.99 -9.36 42.39
CA GLY A 48 -21.76 -8.29 41.75
C GLY A 48 -22.64 -8.78 40.60
N SER A 49 -23.94 -8.71 40.82
CA SER A 49 -25.03 -9.20 39.99
C SER A 49 -25.40 -8.31 38.80
N SER A 50 -26.24 -8.90 37.96
CA SER A 50 -27.39 -8.34 37.21
C SER A 50 -27.20 -7.62 35.87
N SER A 51 -28.03 -8.10 34.92
CA SER A 51 -28.76 -7.39 33.85
C SER A 51 -27.94 -6.56 32.87
N GLY A 52 -28.09 -6.66 31.55
CA GLY A 52 -29.18 -7.14 30.72
C GLY A 52 -29.02 -6.48 29.35
N GLU A 53 -29.80 -6.96 28.40
CA GLU A 53 -30.07 -6.34 27.10
C GLU A 53 -28.99 -6.43 26.02
N GLY A 54 -29.33 -7.28 25.05
CA GLY A 54 -28.58 -7.49 23.84
C GLY A 54 -28.69 -6.33 22.86
N VAL A 55 -27.59 -6.07 22.18
CA VAL A 55 -27.57 -5.37 20.91
C VAL A 55 -26.94 -6.32 19.90
N ARG A 56 -27.79 -6.84 19.00
CA ARG A 56 -27.33 -7.51 17.78
C ARG A 56 -26.77 -6.44 16.85
N SER A 57 -25.45 -6.36 16.70
CA SER A 57 -24.81 -5.58 15.65
C SER A 57 -24.09 -6.51 14.69
N PHE A 58 -24.51 -6.44 13.43
CA PHE A 58 -23.88 -7.06 12.27
C PHE A 58 -22.37 -6.78 12.23
N VAL A 59 -21.56 -7.84 12.24
CA VAL A 59 -20.13 -7.78 11.89
C VAL A 59 -19.95 -8.62 10.64
N ALA A 60 -19.98 -7.97 9.48
CA ALA A 60 -19.46 -8.54 8.24
C ALA A 60 -17.98 -8.16 8.12
N THR A 61 -17.13 -9.18 8.12
CA THR A 61 -15.68 -9.12 7.99
C THR A 61 -15.28 -8.47 6.65
N SER A 62 -14.45 -7.44 6.74
CA SER A 62 -14.08 -6.57 5.61
C SER A 62 -13.09 -7.19 4.58
N SER A 63 -12.86 -8.50 4.60
CA SER A 63 -12.29 -9.21 3.46
C SER A 63 -13.36 -9.55 2.39
N LEU A 64 -14.64 -9.58 2.77
CA LEU A 64 -15.77 -9.88 1.87
C LEU A 64 -16.39 -8.66 1.17
N LEU A 65 -16.03 -7.42 1.58
CA LEU A 65 -16.49 -6.22 0.88
C LEU A 65 -15.62 -5.84 -0.33
N ARG A 66 -14.44 -6.47 -0.51
CA ARG A 66 -13.57 -6.24 -1.68
C ARG A 66 -13.90 -7.18 -2.87
N SER A 67 -14.75 -8.19 -2.69
CA SER A 67 -15.07 -9.19 -3.72
C SER A 67 -16.45 -9.07 -4.37
N ARG A 68 -17.29 -8.08 -3.97
CA ARG A 68 -18.64 -7.92 -4.55
C ARG A 68 -18.75 -6.94 -5.74
N ILE A 69 -17.66 -6.27 -6.13
CA ILE A 69 -17.66 -5.32 -7.25
C ILE A 69 -17.16 -5.95 -8.57
N GLN A 70 -16.51 -7.12 -8.54
CA GLN A 70 -15.97 -7.75 -9.75
C GLN A 70 -16.90 -8.74 -10.49
N SER A 71 -18.18 -8.90 -10.13
CA SER A 71 -19.06 -9.92 -10.77
C SER A 71 -20.09 -9.40 -11.79
N LYS A 72 -19.98 -8.17 -12.30
CA LYS A 72 -20.94 -7.64 -13.31
C LYS A 72 -20.41 -7.44 -14.73
N TYR A 73 -19.21 -7.92 -15.05
CA TYR A 73 -18.71 -7.93 -16.42
C TYR A 73 -18.34 -9.34 -16.87
N SER A 74 -19.38 -10.18 -17.01
CA SER A 74 -19.35 -11.27 -17.98
C SER A 74 -19.92 -10.74 -19.29
N ARG A 75 -19.11 -10.82 -20.34
CA ARG A 75 -19.38 -10.50 -21.75
C ARG A 75 -20.87 -10.43 -22.13
N ASN A 76 -21.36 -9.21 -22.39
CA ASN A 76 -22.40 -8.98 -23.37
C ASN A 76 -21.78 -8.15 -24.49
N GLU A 77 -21.19 -8.85 -25.47
CA GLU A 77 -20.99 -8.26 -26.79
C GLU A 77 -22.37 -8.09 -27.44
N PRO A 78 -22.76 -6.89 -27.90
CA PRO A 78 -23.95 -6.77 -28.71
C PRO A 78 -23.67 -7.43 -30.07
N LYS A 79 -24.33 -8.57 -30.31
CA LYS A 79 -24.54 -9.11 -31.67
C LYS A 79 -25.45 -8.17 -32.44
N GLY A 80 -24.90 -7.06 -32.92
CA GLY A 80 -25.52 -6.20 -33.92
C GLY A 80 -25.23 -6.74 -35.31
N GLY A 81 -25.97 -7.76 -35.74
CA GLY A 81 -26.06 -8.10 -37.16
C GLY A 81 -26.79 -6.97 -37.87
N ARG A 82 -26.07 -6.20 -38.70
CA ARG A 82 -26.68 -5.27 -39.65
C ARG A 82 -26.33 -5.76 -41.05
N GLU A 83 -27.40 -6.04 -41.78
CA GLU A 83 -27.40 -6.56 -43.13
C GLU A 83 -26.58 -5.71 -44.10
N VAL A 84 -25.91 -6.41 -45.00
CA VAL A 84 -25.10 -5.88 -46.09
C VAL A 84 -26.04 -5.39 -47.18
N GLY A 85 -26.29 -4.08 -47.20
CA GLY A 85 -26.88 -3.38 -48.34
C GLY A 85 -25.78 -2.95 -49.31
N ALA A 86 -25.79 -3.54 -50.50
CA ALA A 86 -24.83 -3.29 -51.58
C ALA A 86 -25.03 -1.93 -52.29
N ALA A 87 -23.96 -1.55 -53.00
CA ALA A 87 -23.89 -0.62 -54.13
C ALA A 87 -23.80 0.89 -53.83
N GLY A 88 -22.64 1.46 -54.17
CA GLY A 88 -22.40 2.90 -54.21
C GLY A 88 -20.94 3.23 -54.46
N GLY A 89 -20.47 3.01 -55.69
CA GLY A 89 -19.13 3.41 -56.11
C GLY A 89 -18.95 4.93 -56.12
N GLY A 90 -18.18 5.44 -55.17
CA GLY A 90 -17.74 6.83 -55.11
C GLY A 90 -16.23 6.92 -55.25
N LYS A 91 -15.77 7.37 -56.42
CA LYS A 91 -14.37 7.69 -56.70
C LYS A 91 -13.91 8.89 -55.86
N GLY A 92 -12.67 8.80 -55.37
CA GLY A 92 -11.73 9.93 -55.37
C GLY A 92 -11.92 11.01 -54.31
N GLY A 93 -11.11 10.93 -53.25
CA GLY A 93 -10.96 12.01 -52.27
C GLY A 93 -9.95 11.65 -51.20
N GLY A 94 -8.72 11.34 -51.60
CA GLY A 94 -7.62 11.11 -50.67
C GLY A 94 -7.29 12.39 -49.90
N LEU A 95 -7.91 12.57 -48.75
CA LEU A 95 -7.57 13.64 -47.82
C LEU A 95 -6.22 13.28 -47.19
N VAL A 96 -5.14 13.75 -47.82
CA VAL A 96 -3.78 13.68 -47.30
C VAL A 96 -3.74 14.52 -46.03
N LEU A 97 -3.90 13.87 -44.88
CA LEU A 97 -3.66 14.48 -43.58
C LEU A 97 -2.15 14.75 -43.48
N GLY A 98 -1.76 15.99 -43.72
CA GLY A 98 -0.37 16.42 -43.67
C GLY A 98 0.28 16.14 -42.31
N PRO A 99 1.58 15.81 -42.27
CA PRO A 99 2.34 15.63 -41.05
C PRO A 99 2.49 16.99 -40.34
N GLY A 100 1.63 17.30 -39.37
CA GLY A 100 1.74 18.57 -38.64
C GLY A 100 0.55 19.03 -37.82
N SER A 101 -0.56 18.30 -37.78
CA SER A 101 -1.71 18.67 -36.95
C SER A 101 -1.37 18.56 -35.47
N LYS A 102 -0.87 19.64 -34.87
CA LYS A 102 -0.69 19.80 -33.42
C LYS A 102 -2.05 19.57 -32.76
N VAL A 103 -2.24 18.42 -32.12
CA VAL A 103 -3.42 18.15 -31.30
C VAL A 103 -3.50 19.24 -30.24
N ARG A 104 -4.47 20.16 -30.38
CA ARG A 104 -4.72 21.18 -29.38
C ARG A 104 -5.33 20.48 -28.17
N HIS A 105 -4.50 20.20 -27.17
CA HIS A 105 -5.00 19.78 -25.87
C HIS A 105 -5.81 20.95 -25.30
N GLY A 106 -7.13 20.74 -25.15
CA GLY A 106 -8.00 21.68 -24.46
C GLY A 106 -7.50 21.95 -23.03
N PRO A 107 -8.00 23.01 -22.37
CA PRO A 107 -7.58 23.36 -21.02
C PRO A 107 -7.70 22.16 -20.09
N ASN A 108 -6.63 21.85 -19.34
CA ASN A 108 -6.61 20.74 -18.39
C ASN A 108 -7.47 21.10 -17.16
N LEU A 109 -8.78 20.88 -17.26
CA LEU A 109 -9.75 21.19 -16.20
C LEU A 109 -9.45 20.45 -14.90
N ALA A 110 -8.90 19.24 -14.98
CA ALA A 110 -8.51 18.47 -13.79
C ALA A 110 -7.41 19.19 -12.99
N PHE A 111 -6.46 19.81 -13.68
CA PHE A 111 -5.40 20.59 -13.04
C PHE A 111 -5.96 21.77 -12.26
N LYS A 112 -6.90 22.49 -12.87
CA LYS A 112 -7.60 23.59 -12.22
C LYS A 112 -8.39 23.12 -11.00
N ALA A 113 -9.13 22.01 -11.13
CA ALA A 113 -9.96 21.47 -10.05
C ALA A 113 -9.14 21.07 -8.80
N LEU A 114 -8.03 20.34 -8.98
CA LEU A 114 -7.18 19.92 -7.86
C LEU A 114 -6.50 21.10 -7.16
N ASN A 115 -6.14 22.15 -7.91
CA ASN A 115 -5.57 23.37 -7.33
C ASN A 115 -6.60 24.24 -6.60
N GLN A 116 -7.89 24.07 -6.91
CA GLN A 116 -9.01 24.80 -6.30
C GLN A 116 -9.63 24.09 -5.09
N THR A 117 -9.01 23.01 -4.61
CA THR A 117 -9.47 22.28 -3.41
C THR A 117 -9.32 23.09 -2.12
N GLY A 118 -8.40 24.07 -2.09
CA GLY A 118 -8.09 24.85 -0.89
C GLY A 118 -7.25 24.11 0.16
N LEU A 119 -6.88 22.84 -0.10
CA LEU A 119 -6.02 22.06 0.78
C LEU A 119 -4.56 22.45 0.63
N GLN A 120 -3.80 22.33 1.72
CA GLN A 120 -2.34 22.49 1.68
C GLN A 120 -1.69 21.48 0.72
N GLU A 121 -0.61 21.89 0.06
CA GLU A 121 0.07 21.05 -0.95
C GLU A 121 0.64 19.75 -0.34
N SER A 122 1.11 19.80 0.91
CA SER A 122 1.55 18.64 1.67
C SER A 122 0.38 17.66 1.90
N THR A 123 -0.76 18.16 2.39
CA THR A 123 -1.98 17.36 2.59
C THR A 123 -2.43 16.72 1.28
N LYS A 124 -2.50 17.49 0.18
CA LYS A 124 -2.84 16.97 -1.15
C LYS A 124 -1.87 15.89 -1.60
N SER A 125 -0.57 16.11 -1.43
CA SER A 125 0.47 15.13 -1.80
C SER A 125 0.28 13.81 -1.06
N VAL A 126 -0.03 13.86 0.24
CA VAL A 126 -0.32 12.67 1.06
C VAL A 126 -1.61 12.01 0.60
N VAL A 127 -2.70 12.76 0.39
CA VAL A 127 -3.98 12.21 -0.10
C VAL A 127 -3.80 11.50 -1.44
N LEU A 128 -3.14 12.14 -2.42
CA LEU A 128 -2.96 11.59 -3.76
C LEU A 128 -2.08 10.34 -3.76
N GLY A 129 -0.96 10.34 -3.03
CA GLY A 129 -0.11 9.16 -2.88
C GLY A 129 -0.84 7.99 -2.20
N SER A 130 -1.68 8.32 -1.22
CA SER A 130 -2.47 7.37 -0.45
C SER A 130 -3.55 6.65 -1.27
N LEU A 131 -4.08 7.29 -2.33
CA LEU A 131 -5.10 6.71 -3.21
C LEU A 131 -4.57 5.53 -4.05
N LEU A 132 -3.27 5.52 -4.37
CA LEU A 132 -2.64 4.37 -5.02
C LEU A 132 -2.17 3.29 -4.02
N GLY A 133 -2.30 3.59 -2.73
CA GLY A 133 -1.90 2.74 -1.62
C GLY A 133 -3.11 2.10 -0.92
N ASP A 134 -3.16 2.25 0.40
CA ASP A 134 -4.15 1.58 1.26
C ASP A 134 -5.43 2.38 1.49
N SER A 135 -5.54 3.56 0.87
CA SER A 135 -6.58 4.54 1.19
C SER A 135 -7.65 4.60 0.10
N THR A 136 -8.84 5.04 0.48
CA THR A 136 -9.97 5.21 -0.43
C THR A 136 -10.70 6.52 -0.12
N LEU A 137 -11.21 7.18 -1.16
CA LEU A 137 -12.19 8.25 -1.01
C LEU A 137 -13.58 7.66 -1.20
N HIS A 138 -14.47 7.95 -0.26
CA HIS A 138 -15.81 7.39 -0.22
C HIS A 138 -16.83 8.49 0.10
N VAL A 139 -17.88 8.57 -0.72
CA VAL A 139 -19.05 9.40 -0.48
C VAL A 139 -20.13 8.49 0.10
N ALA A 140 -20.52 8.70 1.36
CA ALA A 140 -21.54 7.86 1.97
C ALA A 140 -22.93 8.12 1.37
N LYS A 141 -23.79 7.10 1.37
CA LYS A 141 -25.17 7.24 0.86
C LYS A 141 -25.90 8.35 1.62
N GLY A 142 -26.33 9.39 0.89
CA GLY A 142 -27.02 10.56 1.45
C GLY A 142 -26.09 11.68 1.94
N GLU A 143 -24.77 11.49 1.91
CA GLU A 143 -23.79 12.57 2.07
C GLU A 143 -23.44 13.13 0.68
N ASN A 144 -23.19 14.45 0.60
CA ASN A 144 -22.70 15.10 -0.62
C ASN A 144 -21.17 15.09 -0.69
N ASP A 145 -20.51 14.93 0.46
CA ASP A 145 -19.08 15.13 0.59
C ASP A 145 -18.29 13.84 0.76
N ALA A 146 -17.13 13.77 0.10
CA ALA A 146 -16.24 12.63 0.21
C ALA A 146 -15.45 12.64 1.53
N ARG A 147 -15.11 11.44 2.00
CA ARG A 147 -14.22 11.19 3.13
C ARG A 147 -13.04 10.34 2.68
N LEU A 148 -11.86 10.61 3.23
CA LEU A 148 -10.70 9.74 3.12
C LEU A 148 -10.73 8.70 4.24
N LEU A 149 -10.54 7.43 3.88
CA LEU A 149 -10.42 6.32 4.83
C LEU A 149 -9.19 5.50 4.53
N PHE A 150 -8.46 5.10 5.57
CA PHE A 150 -7.38 4.13 5.46
C PHE A 150 -7.20 3.32 6.74
N ARG A 151 -6.58 2.15 6.59
CA ARG A 151 -6.31 1.23 7.69
C ARG A 151 -4.87 0.76 7.61
N ILE A 152 -4.16 0.83 8.72
CA ILE A 152 -2.76 0.39 8.82
C ILE A 152 -2.65 -0.61 9.97
N SER A 153 -1.79 -1.60 9.79
CA SER A 153 -1.53 -2.61 10.82
C SER A 153 -0.82 -2.02 12.03
N GLU A 154 -0.98 -2.64 13.20
CA GLU A 154 -0.26 -2.25 14.41
C GLU A 154 1.27 -2.26 14.26
N ALA A 155 1.81 -3.15 13.42
CA ALA A 155 3.24 -3.21 13.12
C ALA A 155 3.78 -1.92 12.45
N ASP A 156 2.90 -1.09 11.90
CA ASP A 156 3.21 0.17 11.23
C ASP A 156 2.56 1.36 11.94
N GLU A 157 2.41 1.27 13.27
CA GLU A 157 1.81 2.33 14.09
C GLU A 157 2.53 3.69 13.94
N GLU A 158 3.87 3.70 13.93
CA GLU A 158 4.65 4.93 13.77
C GLU A 158 4.28 5.66 12.48
N TYR A 159 4.18 4.91 11.38
CA TYR A 159 3.76 5.45 10.08
C TYR A 159 2.30 5.88 10.08
N PHE A 160 1.40 5.11 10.71
CA PHE A 160 0.00 5.51 10.88
C PHE A 160 -0.12 6.86 11.59
N ARG A 161 0.58 7.04 12.72
CA ARG A 161 0.54 8.29 13.51
C ARG A 161 1.08 9.46 12.71
N TRP A 162 2.20 9.29 12.00
CA TRP A 162 2.71 10.32 11.10
C TRP A 162 1.68 10.69 10.04
N LYS A 163 1.07 9.69 9.38
CA LYS A 163 0.12 9.93 8.29
C LYS A 163 -1.14 10.63 8.77
N ALA A 164 -1.64 10.26 9.96
CA ALA A 164 -2.77 10.94 10.59
C ALA A 164 -2.44 12.40 10.93
N ALA A 165 -1.24 12.68 11.47
CA ALA A 165 -0.78 14.04 11.73
C ALA A 165 -0.59 14.85 10.45
N ALA A 166 -0.04 14.25 9.39
CA ALA A 166 0.10 14.89 8.07
C ALA A 166 -1.25 15.20 7.39
N LEU A 167 -2.35 14.63 7.92
CA LEU A 167 -3.73 14.84 7.47
C LEU A 167 -4.56 15.58 8.52
N GLU A 168 -3.93 16.29 9.46
CA GLU A 168 -4.61 17.06 10.51
C GLU A 168 -5.63 18.05 9.93
N GLU A 169 -5.30 18.70 8.81
CA GLU A 169 -6.17 19.63 8.10
C GLU A 169 -7.56 19.04 7.78
N ILE A 170 -7.64 17.76 7.42
CA ILE A 170 -8.90 17.06 7.10
C ILE A 170 -9.43 16.20 8.26
N SER A 171 -8.74 16.22 9.39
CA SER A 171 -9.08 15.42 10.56
C SER A 171 -10.13 16.08 11.45
N SER A 172 -10.72 15.27 12.33
CA SER A 172 -11.58 15.66 13.45
C SER A 172 -11.07 14.99 14.73
N LEU A 173 -11.62 15.38 15.89
CA LEU A 173 -11.29 14.75 17.18
C LEU A 173 -11.48 13.22 17.17
N ASN A 174 -12.44 12.74 16.37
CA ASN A 174 -12.75 11.32 16.23
C ASN A 174 -12.26 10.75 14.89
N SER A 175 -11.14 11.24 14.34
CA SER A 175 -10.62 10.72 13.07
C SER A 175 -9.77 9.47 13.23
N VAL A 176 -9.23 9.19 14.42
CA VAL A 176 -8.36 8.05 14.69
C VAL A 176 -9.06 7.07 15.62
N HIS A 177 -9.08 5.79 15.23
CA HIS A 177 -9.65 4.72 16.03
C HIS A 177 -8.80 3.46 15.97
N LEU A 178 -8.79 2.70 17.06
CA LEU A 178 -8.32 1.31 17.03
C LEU A 178 -9.50 0.40 16.68
N GLY A 179 -9.44 -0.23 15.51
CA GLY A 179 -10.48 -1.16 15.07
C GLY A 179 -10.35 -2.55 15.71
N ALA A 180 -11.43 -3.35 15.66
CA ALA A 180 -11.52 -4.69 16.26
C ALA A 180 -10.51 -5.74 15.75
N SER A 181 -9.67 -5.40 14.77
CA SER A 181 -8.67 -6.30 14.17
C SER A 181 -7.23 -5.92 14.53
N ASN A 182 -7.03 -5.15 15.61
CA ASN A 182 -5.75 -4.51 15.96
C ASN A 182 -5.17 -3.73 14.78
N LYS A 183 -6.04 -3.00 14.08
CA LYS A 183 -5.66 -2.11 12.99
C LYS A 183 -6.08 -0.71 13.34
N PHE A 184 -5.15 0.21 13.16
CA PHE A 184 -5.46 1.62 13.25
C PHE A 184 -6.30 2.02 12.04
N LEU A 185 -7.39 2.71 12.30
CA LEU A 185 -8.32 3.25 11.31
C LEU A 185 -8.24 4.77 11.36
N PHE A 186 -8.07 5.38 10.20
CA PHE A 186 -8.27 6.80 10.01
C PHE A 186 -9.53 7.05 9.17
N ARG A 187 -10.33 8.04 9.58
CA ARG A 187 -11.48 8.55 8.84
C ARG A 187 -11.50 10.08 8.91
N SER A 188 -11.38 10.75 7.77
CA SER A 188 -11.45 12.21 7.71
C SER A 188 -12.87 12.74 7.97
N ARG A 189 -12.96 14.06 8.16
CA ARG A 189 -14.21 14.81 7.97
C ARG A 189 -14.70 14.63 6.52
N ALA A 190 -16.01 14.73 6.32
CA ALA A 190 -16.55 14.90 4.98
C ALA A 190 -16.33 16.35 4.58
N MET A 191 -15.69 16.58 3.43
CA MET A 191 -15.31 17.93 2.99
C MET A 191 -15.45 18.09 1.47
N ASP A 192 -15.98 19.22 1.03
CA ASP A 192 -16.03 19.63 -0.39
C ASP A 192 -14.67 19.52 -1.09
N SER A 193 -13.59 19.86 -0.38
CA SER A 193 -12.23 19.76 -0.91
C SER A 193 -11.81 18.34 -1.27
N LEU A 194 -12.26 17.34 -0.51
CA LEU A 194 -12.06 15.92 -0.82
C LEU A 194 -13.00 15.46 -1.94
N THR A 195 -14.21 16.01 -2.01
CA THR A 195 -15.17 15.77 -3.11
C THR A 195 -14.56 16.17 -4.46
N LYS A 196 -13.93 17.35 -4.53
CA LYS A 196 -13.21 17.79 -5.74
C LYS A 196 -12.08 16.83 -6.14
N ILE A 197 -11.32 16.29 -5.18
CA ILE A 197 -10.32 15.26 -5.47
C ILE A 197 -10.99 13.98 -5.98
N TYR A 198 -12.08 13.55 -5.34
CA TYR A 198 -12.85 12.38 -5.72
C TYR A 198 -13.36 12.48 -7.17
N GLU A 199 -13.97 13.60 -7.56
CA GLU A 199 -14.46 13.84 -8.93
C GLU A 199 -13.36 13.75 -10.00
N VAL A 200 -12.14 14.18 -9.67
CA VAL A 200 -11.01 14.13 -10.58
C VAL A 200 -10.41 12.73 -10.70
N THR A 201 -10.41 11.97 -9.61
CA THR A 201 -9.71 10.68 -9.49
C THR A 201 -10.61 9.47 -9.74
N HIS A 202 -11.92 9.58 -9.47
CA HIS A 202 -12.87 8.48 -9.55
C HIS A 202 -13.81 8.61 -10.75
N SER A 203 -14.54 7.54 -11.01
CA SER A 203 -15.67 7.47 -11.94
C SER A 203 -16.76 6.64 -11.28
N GLY A 204 -17.71 7.30 -10.63
CA GLY A 204 -18.55 6.65 -9.62
C GLY A 204 -17.68 6.19 -8.45
N GLU A 205 -17.95 5.00 -7.90
CA GLU A 205 -17.22 4.46 -6.73
C GLU A 205 -15.81 3.93 -7.07
N GLU A 206 -15.42 3.94 -8.35
CA GLU A 206 -14.18 3.33 -8.80
C GLU A 206 -13.06 4.35 -9.02
N LEU A 207 -11.87 4.10 -8.44
CA LEU A 207 -10.66 4.88 -8.72
C LEU A 207 -10.16 4.59 -10.15
N VAL A 208 -10.08 5.62 -10.99
CA VAL A 208 -9.64 5.48 -12.39
C VAL A 208 -8.26 6.10 -12.57
N ILE A 209 -7.29 5.27 -12.91
CA ILE A 209 -5.91 5.70 -13.19
C ILE A 209 -5.88 6.53 -14.48
N ARG A 210 -5.53 7.81 -14.36
CA ARG A 210 -5.45 8.75 -15.48
C ARG A 210 -4.25 9.68 -15.30
N LYS A 211 -3.48 9.90 -16.38
CA LYS A 211 -2.33 10.81 -16.39
C LYS A 211 -2.67 12.22 -15.84
N ARG A 212 -3.89 12.70 -16.10
CA ARG A 212 -4.35 14.05 -15.71
C ARG A 212 -4.24 14.39 -14.23
N TRP A 213 -4.41 13.40 -13.34
CA TRP A 213 -4.30 13.62 -11.89
C TRP A 213 -2.99 13.08 -11.34
N LEU A 214 -2.42 12.04 -11.97
CA LEU A 214 -1.06 11.59 -11.68
C LEU A 214 -0.02 12.69 -11.92
N SER A 215 -0.24 13.63 -12.85
CA SER A 215 0.64 14.79 -13.05
C SER A 215 0.74 15.74 -11.85
N HIS A 216 -0.08 15.54 -10.81
CA HIS A 216 0.00 16.26 -9.54
C HIS A 216 0.81 15.52 -8.46
N PHE A 217 1.33 14.33 -8.77
CA PHE A 217 2.19 13.64 -7.81
C PHE A 217 3.46 14.44 -7.60
N THR A 218 3.82 14.57 -6.34
CA THR A 218 5.11 15.07 -5.89
C THR A 218 6.00 13.89 -5.49
N PRO A 219 7.30 14.11 -5.28
CA PRO A 219 8.15 13.11 -4.63
C PRO A 219 7.58 12.59 -3.30
N GLN A 220 6.88 13.45 -2.55
CA GLN A 220 6.16 13.05 -1.33
C GLN A 220 4.98 12.10 -1.64
N SER A 221 4.21 12.34 -2.70
CA SER A 221 3.16 11.39 -3.14
C SER A 221 3.73 10.03 -3.49
N LEU A 222 4.87 9.98 -4.19
CA LEU A 222 5.56 8.73 -4.50
C LEU A 222 6.05 8.01 -3.24
N ALA A 223 6.58 8.76 -2.26
CA ALA A 223 7.03 8.19 -1.00
C ALA A 223 5.88 7.58 -0.20
N VAL A 224 4.73 8.26 -0.12
CA VAL A 224 3.52 7.72 0.51
C VAL A 224 3.03 6.47 -0.23
N TRP A 225 3.02 6.49 -1.56
CA TRP A 225 2.64 5.31 -2.34
C TRP A 225 3.57 4.12 -2.08
N TRP A 226 4.89 4.34 -1.99
CA TRP A 226 5.86 3.31 -1.61
C TRP A 226 5.66 2.81 -0.18
N CYS A 227 5.42 3.71 0.78
CA CYS A 227 5.17 3.33 2.16
C CYS A 227 3.90 2.49 2.31
N ASP A 228 2.85 2.78 1.54
CA ASP A 228 1.60 2.01 1.56
C ASP A 228 1.76 0.68 0.80
N ALA A 229 2.03 0.73 -0.51
CA ALA A 229 1.94 -0.43 -1.41
C ALA A 229 3.29 -1.04 -1.81
N GLY A 230 4.41 -0.38 -1.47
CA GLY A 230 5.75 -0.79 -1.82
C GLY A 230 6.28 -1.92 -0.93
N SER A 231 7.02 -2.83 -1.54
CA SER A 231 7.71 -3.91 -0.85
C SER A 231 8.99 -4.31 -1.57
N LEU A 232 9.93 -4.87 -0.80
CA LEU A 232 11.13 -5.50 -1.35
C LEU A 232 10.90 -7.01 -1.50
N VAL A 233 11.17 -7.54 -2.69
CA VAL A 233 10.98 -8.95 -3.04
C VAL A 233 12.31 -9.60 -3.47
N ALA A 234 12.28 -10.92 -3.70
CA ALA A 234 13.46 -11.71 -4.09
C ALA A 234 14.65 -11.55 -3.12
N GLY A 235 14.37 -11.47 -1.82
CA GLY A 235 15.36 -11.28 -0.76
C GLY A 235 15.96 -9.89 -0.71
N GLY A 236 15.21 -8.85 -1.08
CA GLY A 236 15.68 -7.46 -1.02
C GLY A 236 16.30 -6.92 -2.31
N ARG A 237 16.32 -7.72 -3.40
CA ARG A 237 17.01 -7.34 -4.65
C ARG A 237 16.10 -6.64 -5.66
N LYS A 238 14.79 -6.83 -5.55
CA LYS A 238 13.79 -6.26 -6.45
C LYS A 238 12.74 -5.52 -5.62
N GLY A 239 12.08 -4.56 -6.24
CA GLY A 239 10.96 -3.84 -5.64
C GLY A 239 9.67 -4.21 -6.33
N GLU A 240 8.56 -4.12 -5.60
CA GLU A 240 7.22 -4.31 -6.14
C GLU A 240 6.28 -3.27 -5.54
N LEU A 241 5.41 -2.70 -6.37
CA LEU A 241 4.22 -1.96 -5.92
C LEU A 241 2.99 -2.83 -6.15
N CYS A 242 2.28 -3.12 -5.06
CA CYS A 242 1.04 -3.88 -5.12
C CYS A 242 -0.06 -3.03 -5.79
N THR A 243 -0.43 -3.39 -7.02
CA THR A 243 -1.50 -2.76 -7.80
C THR A 243 -2.67 -3.71 -8.06
N ASP A 244 -2.83 -4.71 -7.19
CA ASP A 244 -3.81 -5.80 -7.31
C ASP A 244 -5.26 -5.37 -7.61
N PRO A 245 -5.77 -4.21 -7.13
CA PRO A 245 -7.12 -3.76 -7.47
C PRO A 245 -7.30 -3.30 -8.92
N PHE A 246 -6.21 -3.03 -9.65
CA PHE A 246 -6.25 -2.43 -10.99
C PHE A 246 -6.16 -3.48 -12.10
N SER A 247 -6.86 -3.23 -13.20
CA SER A 247 -6.70 -4.01 -14.43
C SER A 247 -5.34 -3.78 -15.07
N GLU A 248 -4.91 -4.71 -15.93
CA GLU A 248 -3.64 -4.62 -16.66
C GLU A 248 -3.47 -3.27 -17.37
N ASP A 249 -4.47 -2.80 -18.12
CA ASP A 249 -4.45 -1.52 -18.82
C ASP A 249 -4.16 -0.33 -17.89
N ARG A 250 -4.72 -0.36 -16.67
CA ARG A 250 -4.49 0.70 -15.67
C ARG A 250 -3.08 0.61 -15.09
N VAL A 251 -2.56 -0.59 -14.88
CA VAL A 251 -1.17 -0.80 -14.43
C VAL A 251 -0.18 -0.40 -15.53
N LEU A 252 -0.50 -0.63 -16.80
CA LEU A 252 0.29 -0.15 -17.93
C LEU A 252 0.35 1.39 -17.98
N VAL A 253 -0.77 2.08 -17.69
CA VAL A 253 -0.77 3.54 -17.55
C VAL A 253 0.16 4.00 -16.42
N LEU A 254 0.17 3.32 -15.27
CA LEU A 254 1.08 3.65 -14.16
C LEU A 254 2.55 3.42 -14.54
N SER A 255 2.85 2.28 -15.17
CA SER A 255 4.20 1.96 -15.67
C SER A 255 4.70 3.04 -16.63
N LYS A 256 3.89 3.39 -17.64
CA LYS A 256 4.22 4.46 -18.60
C LYS A 256 4.37 5.82 -17.93
N TYR A 257 3.52 6.13 -16.94
CA TYR A 257 3.61 7.38 -16.18
C TYR A 257 4.93 7.49 -15.41
N LEU A 258 5.38 6.43 -14.74
CA LEU A 258 6.67 6.40 -14.04
C LEU A 258 7.85 6.61 -15.01
N GLU A 259 7.76 6.01 -16.20
CA GLU A 259 8.79 6.16 -17.23
C GLU A 259 8.81 7.59 -17.81
N ASP A 260 7.65 8.10 -18.23
CA ASP A 260 7.53 9.40 -18.88
C ASP A 260 7.90 10.56 -17.94
N GLU A 261 7.37 10.57 -16.71
CA GLU A 261 7.48 11.71 -15.79
C GLU A 261 8.69 11.60 -14.84
N TRP A 262 9.02 10.38 -14.39
CA TRP A 262 10.04 10.17 -13.34
C TRP A 262 11.30 9.49 -13.85
N LYS A 263 11.33 9.08 -15.12
CA LYS A 263 12.46 8.35 -15.74
C LYS A 263 12.82 7.07 -14.98
N VAL A 264 11.79 6.41 -14.45
CA VAL A 264 11.90 5.12 -13.76
C VAL A 264 11.12 4.08 -14.56
N HIS A 265 11.81 3.03 -15.01
CA HIS A 265 11.17 1.95 -15.73
C HIS A 265 10.65 0.87 -14.77
N ALA A 266 9.34 0.60 -14.82
CA ALA A 266 8.68 -0.43 -14.03
C ALA A 266 7.99 -1.45 -14.94
N HIS A 267 8.26 -2.75 -14.76
CA HIS A 267 7.63 -3.80 -15.54
C HIS A 267 6.28 -4.21 -14.93
N VAL A 268 5.27 -4.43 -15.77
CA VAL A 268 4.00 -5.02 -15.35
C VAL A 268 4.18 -6.53 -15.22
N GLY A 269 4.17 -7.02 -13.98
CA GLY A 269 4.20 -8.43 -13.65
C GLY A 269 2.80 -8.99 -13.49
N GLN A 270 2.56 -10.17 -14.04
CA GLN A 270 1.32 -10.92 -13.89
C GLN A 270 1.51 -12.05 -12.88
N LEU A 271 0.64 -12.13 -11.87
CA LEU A 271 0.63 -13.21 -10.89
C LEU A 271 -0.73 -13.93 -10.92
N LYS A 272 -0.72 -15.23 -10.71
CA LYS A 272 -1.96 -15.99 -10.49
C LYS A 272 -2.51 -15.63 -9.12
N SER A 273 -3.77 -15.22 -9.05
CA SER A 273 -4.44 -14.99 -7.78
C SER A 273 -4.51 -16.30 -7.00
N THR A 274 -4.01 -16.29 -5.77
CA THR A 274 -4.10 -17.44 -4.86
C THR A 274 -5.42 -17.47 -4.11
N ASN A 275 -6.39 -16.63 -4.49
CA ASN A 275 -7.65 -16.57 -3.78
C ASN A 275 -8.38 -17.91 -3.91
N LYS A 276 -8.50 -18.63 -2.79
CA LYS A 276 -9.05 -19.99 -2.73
C LYS A 276 -10.56 -20.04 -2.94
N ASP A 277 -11.22 -18.89 -3.07
CA ASP A 277 -12.62 -18.81 -3.47
C ASP A 277 -12.76 -19.32 -4.90
N LYS A 278 -13.05 -20.63 -4.99
CA LYS A 278 -13.19 -21.43 -6.22
C LYS A 278 -14.28 -20.92 -7.18
N SER A 279 -15.03 -19.89 -6.80
CA SER A 279 -16.15 -19.34 -7.59
C SER A 279 -15.68 -18.40 -8.70
N VAL A 280 -14.46 -17.85 -8.62
CA VAL A 280 -13.90 -16.97 -9.65
C VAL A 280 -12.86 -17.76 -10.44
N LYS A 281 -13.15 -18.04 -11.72
CA LYS A 281 -12.16 -18.57 -12.70
C LYS A 281 -10.85 -17.78 -12.57
N GLU A 282 -9.71 -18.48 -12.62
CA GLU A 282 -8.34 -17.97 -12.44
C GLU A 282 -8.22 -16.46 -12.72
N ALA A 283 -8.31 -15.64 -11.67
CA ALA A 283 -8.10 -14.20 -11.79
C ALA A 283 -6.60 -13.93 -11.76
N PHE A 284 -6.09 -13.21 -12.76
CA PHE A 284 -4.73 -12.68 -12.69
C PHE A 284 -4.75 -11.36 -11.93
N ILE A 285 -3.70 -11.13 -11.13
CA ILE A 285 -3.42 -9.82 -10.52
C ILE A 285 -2.18 -9.24 -11.19
N TYR A 286 -2.14 -7.90 -11.29
CA TYR A 286 -1.08 -7.17 -11.96
C TYR A 286 -0.35 -6.27 -10.96
N ARG A 287 0.98 -6.34 -10.97
CA ARG A 287 1.86 -5.57 -10.07
C ARG A 287 2.94 -4.84 -10.86
N LEU A 288 3.39 -3.70 -10.37
CA LEU A 288 4.58 -3.06 -10.92
C LEU A 288 5.82 -3.62 -10.25
N THR A 289 6.80 -4.03 -11.04
CA THR A 289 8.04 -4.64 -10.56
C THR A 289 9.24 -3.84 -11.05
N PHE A 290 10.21 -3.64 -10.15
CA PHE A 290 11.44 -2.92 -10.42
C PHE A 290 12.63 -3.86 -10.41
N ARG A 291 13.46 -3.79 -11.45
CA ARG A 291 14.82 -4.35 -11.40
C ARG A 291 15.67 -3.54 -10.42
N THR A 292 16.77 -4.10 -9.95
CA THR A 292 17.60 -3.48 -8.88
C THR A 292 18.01 -2.04 -9.19
N GLU A 293 18.43 -1.74 -10.42
CA GLU A 293 18.88 -0.39 -10.79
C GLU A 293 17.71 0.60 -10.89
N GLU A 294 16.59 0.21 -11.50
CA GLU A 294 15.37 1.03 -11.56
C GLU A 294 14.76 1.25 -10.17
N LEU A 295 14.85 0.24 -9.29
CA LEU A 295 14.46 0.37 -7.89
C LEU A 295 15.32 1.42 -7.19
N LYS A 296 16.65 1.41 -7.34
CA LYS A 296 17.52 2.42 -6.74
C LYS A 296 17.19 3.82 -7.27
N LYS A 297 16.93 3.97 -8.58
CA LYS A 297 16.46 5.26 -9.14
C LYS A 297 15.16 5.73 -8.46
N PHE A 298 14.17 4.84 -8.35
CA PHE A 298 12.91 5.13 -7.66
C PHE A 298 13.15 5.51 -6.19
N LEU A 299 13.93 4.71 -5.46
CA LEU A 299 14.23 4.93 -4.05
C LEU A 299 14.96 6.27 -3.82
N ARG A 300 15.86 6.69 -4.71
CA ARG A 300 16.49 8.03 -4.62
C ARG A 300 15.49 9.17 -4.68
N LEU A 301 14.40 9.02 -5.44
CA LEU A 301 13.33 10.02 -5.51
C LEU A 301 12.54 10.09 -4.19
N VAL A 302 12.24 8.95 -3.57
CA VAL A 302 11.36 8.88 -2.40
C VAL A 302 12.08 8.96 -1.06
N LEU A 303 13.36 8.56 -0.99
CA LEU A 303 14.14 8.48 0.25
C LEU A 303 14.13 9.78 1.06
N PRO A 304 14.37 10.97 0.48
CA PRO A 304 14.33 12.24 1.22
C PRO A 304 12.96 12.57 1.83
N HIS A 305 11.90 11.89 1.37
CA HIS A 305 10.52 12.10 1.77
C HIS A 305 9.96 10.95 2.61
N ILE A 306 10.77 9.95 2.97
CA ILE A 306 10.35 8.88 3.88
C ILE A 306 10.14 9.49 5.27
N PRO A 307 8.93 9.37 5.84
CA PRO A 307 8.57 10.22 6.96
C PRO A 307 8.99 9.70 8.34
N VAL A 308 9.18 8.39 8.45
CA VAL A 308 9.44 7.71 9.73
C VAL A 308 10.47 6.62 9.56
N ALA A 309 11.23 6.36 10.63
CA ALA A 309 12.34 5.40 10.60
C ALA A 309 11.85 3.99 10.27
N SER A 310 10.74 3.54 10.86
CA SER A 310 10.18 2.20 10.61
C SER A 310 9.90 1.89 9.14
N MET A 311 9.65 2.90 8.29
CA MET A 311 9.43 2.71 6.85
C MET A 311 10.71 2.48 6.06
N LEU A 312 11.89 2.84 6.58
CA LEU A 312 13.17 2.64 5.89
C LEU A 312 13.50 1.17 5.65
N ARG A 313 12.92 0.24 6.41
CA ARG A 313 13.05 -1.21 6.15
C ARG A 313 12.61 -1.59 4.73
N LYS A 314 11.70 -0.81 4.13
CA LYS A 314 11.25 -0.98 2.74
C LYS A 314 12.26 -0.43 1.71
N CYS A 315 13.31 0.26 2.13
CA CYS A 315 14.30 0.88 1.24
C CYS A 315 15.68 0.21 1.30
N LEU A 316 15.88 -0.76 2.19
CA LEU A 316 17.14 -1.48 2.39
C LEU A 316 17.34 -2.56 1.31
N VAL A 317 17.75 -2.12 0.12
CA VAL A 317 18.12 -3.01 -1.00
C VAL A 317 19.32 -3.86 -0.60
N VAL A 318 19.21 -5.18 -0.82
CA VAL A 318 20.28 -6.15 -0.55
C VAL A 318 21.05 -6.45 -1.82
N ASN A 319 22.37 -6.25 -1.80
CA ASN A 319 23.29 -6.54 -2.89
C ASN A 319 24.22 -7.70 -2.51
N HIS A 320 24.64 -8.48 -3.51
CA HIS A 320 25.63 -9.55 -3.30
C HIS A 320 27.04 -9.02 -3.05
N SER A 321 27.39 -7.91 -3.71
CA SER A 321 28.67 -7.24 -3.50
C SER A 321 28.60 -6.38 -2.25
N GLN A 322 29.52 -6.61 -1.33
CA GLN A 322 29.67 -5.79 -0.13
C GLN A 322 29.93 -4.32 -0.47
N ALA A 323 30.77 -4.04 -1.48
CA ALA A 323 31.06 -2.68 -1.91
C ALA A 323 29.81 -1.94 -2.44
N LEU A 324 28.97 -2.63 -3.22
CA LEU A 324 27.70 -2.05 -3.70
C LEU A 324 26.70 -1.83 -2.55
N GLN A 325 26.70 -2.73 -1.57
CA GLN A 325 25.89 -2.56 -0.37
C GLN A 325 26.34 -1.33 0.42
N GLU A 326 27.62 -1.20 0.71
CA GLU A 326 28.18 -0.08 1.47
C GLU A 326 27.97 1.26 0.76
N SER A 327 28.11 1.28 -0.57
CA SER A 327 27.80 2.44 -1.40
C SER A 327 26.32 2.84 -1.26
N TRP A 328 25.39 1.90 -1.41
CA TRP A 328 23.95 2.18 -1.27
C TRP A 328 23.59 2.69 0.13
N ILE A 329 24.18 2.12 1.18
CA ILE A 329 23.95 2.56 2.55
C ILE A 329 24.50 3.95 2.80
N SER A 330 25.65 4.28 2.22
CA SER A 330 26.22 5.63 2.28
C SER A 330 25.29 6.64 1.60
N GLU A 331 24.74 6.30 0.42
CA GLU A 331 23.74 7.11 -0.26
C GLU A 331 22.48 7.32 0.60
N MET A 332 21.94 6.26 1.20
CA MET A 332 20.76 6.35 2.07
C MET A 332 21.00 7.28 3.27
N LYS A 333 22.13 7.14 3.96
CA LYS A 333 22.48 8.00 5.10
C LYS A 333 22.67 9.46 4.67
N ALA A 334 23.22 9.70 3.48
CA ALA A 334 23.33 11.06 2.94
C ALA A 334 21.94 11.67 2.64
N ALA A 335 21.00 10.86 2.14
CA ALA A 335 19.65 11.32 1.84
C ALA A 335 18.80 11.57 3.09
N VAL A 336 18.96 10.75 4.14
CA VAL A 336 18.21 10.84 5.41
C VAL A 336 19.14 10.77 6.63
N PRO A 337 19.97 11.79 6.87
CA PRO A 337 20.99 11.75 7.92
C PRO A 337 20.42 11.59 9.34
N HIS A 338 19.20 12.08 9.56
CA HIS A 338 18.47 11.96 10.82
C HIS A 338 18.05 10.52 11.15
N PHE A 339 18.14 9.59 10.19
CA PHE A 339 17.88 8.16 10.38
C PHE A 339 19.13 7.28 10.26
N ALA A 340 20.34 7.86 10.24
CA ALA A 340 21.57 7.10 10.01
C ALA A 340 21.78 5.95 11.01
N THR A 341 21.54 6.18 12.30
CA THR A 341 21.65 5.15 13.35
C THR A 341 20.66 4.02 13.13
N TYR A 342 19.41 4.34 12.79
CA TYR A 342 18.39 3.33 12.51
C TYR A 342 18.76 2.45 11.30
N ILE A 343 19.33 3.07 10.25
CA ILE A 343 19.82 2.33 9.07
C ILE A 343 20.87 1.29 9.49
N ASP A 344 21.81 1.65 10.37
CA ASP A 344 22.84 0.73 10.85
C ASP A 344 22.25 -0.44 11.65
N GLU A 345 21.29 -0.15 12.54
CA GLU A 345 20.62 -1.16 13.35
C GLU A 345 19.85 -2.17 12.49
N GLU A 346 19.09 -1.71 11.50
CA GLU A 346 18.35 -2.58 10.59
C GLU A 346 19.28 -3.45 9.74
N LEU A 347 20.42 -2.91 9.28
CA LEU A 347 21.42 -3.70 8.57
C LEU A 347 22.00 -4.83 9.42
N LEU A 348 22.24 -4.58 10.71
CA LEU A 348 22.69 -5.61 11.64
C LEU A 348 21.62 -6.70 11.80
N LYS A 349 20.33 -6.34 11.84
CA LYS A 349 19.22 -7.31 11.89
C LYS A 349 19.18 -8.18 10.62
N ILE A 350 19.28 -7.57 9.44
CA ILE A 350 19.30 -8.30 8.15
C ILE A 350 20.49 -9.27 8.09
N ARG A 351 21.70 -8.84 8.49
CA ARG A 351 22.88 -9.71 8.51
C ARG A 351 22.70 -10.91 9.45
N LYS A 352 22.10 -10.70 10.63
CA LYS A 352 21.83 -11.76 11.61
C LYS A 352 20.79 -12.77 11.11
N THR A 353 19.80 -12.36 10.31
CA THR A 353 18.80 -13.28 9.75
C THR A 353 19.33 -14.08 8.57
N SER A 354 20.19 -13.48 7.73
CA SER A 354 20.86 -14.19 6.62
C SER A 354 21.77 -15.31 7.12
N THR A 355 22.62 -15.06 8.11
CA THR A 355 23.57 -16.08 8.63
C THR A 355 22.85 -17.30 9.21
N ARG A 356 21.71 -17.09 9.88
CA ARG A 356 20.87 -18.20 10.41
C ARG A 356 20.26 -19.05 9.31
N THR A 357 19.86 -18.43 8.21
CA THR A 357 19.25 -19.12 7.06
C THR A 357 20.28 -19.98 6.32
N ASP A 358 21.50 -19.45 6.14
CA ASP A 358 22.60 -20.17 5.52
C ASP A 358 23.07 -21.37 6.38
N ALA A 359 23.20 -21.17 7.69
CA ALA A 359 23.57 -22.24 8.62
C ALA A 359 22.54 -23.38 8.60
N ARG A 360 21.24 -23.06 8.60
CA ARG A 360 20.16 -24.07 8.52
C ARG A 360 20.19 -24.83 7.19
N THR A 361 20.44 -24.14 6.08
CA THR A 361 20.51 -24.75 4.74
C THR A 361 21.72 -25.67 4.60
N ARG A 362 22.87 -25.32 5.19
CA ARG A 362 24.05 -26.19 5.23
C ARG A 362 23.82 -27.42 6.12
N ALA A 363 23.22 -27.25 7.29
CA ALA A 363 22.89 -28.36 8.18
C ALA A 363 21.96 -29.37 7.49
N SER A 364 20.90 -28.92 6.81
CA SER A 364 19.98 -29.83 6.11
C SER A 364 20.64 -30.62 4.97
N LYS A 365 21.60 -30.02 4.24
CA LYS A 365 22.33 -30.75 3.18
C LYS A 365 23.22 -31.85 3.76
N SER A 366 23.89 -31.57 4.87
CA SER A 366 24.77 -32.55 5.53
C SER A 366 24.01 -33.80 6.02
N THR A 367 22.77 -33.64 6.50
CA THR A 367 21.93 -34.75 6.96
C THR A 367 21.40 -35.60 5.80
N THR A 368 21.09 -34.99 4.65
CA THR A 368 20.65 -35.73 3.46
C THR A 368 21.79 -36.56 2.86
N ASP A 369 23.01 -36.03 2.81
CA ASP A 369 24.17 -36.77 2.30
C ASP A 369 24.56 -37.95 3.19
N ALA A 370 24.37 -37.84 4.51
CA ALA A 370 24.58 -38.95 5.44
C ALA A 370 23.57 -40.10 5.23
N ARG A 371 22.35 -39.82 4.78
CA ARG A 371 21.29 -40.82 4.60
C ARG A 371 21.40 -41.62 3.29
N THR A 372 22.02 -41.04 2.27
CA THR A 372 22.21 -41.70 0.95
C THR A 372 23.41 -42.66 0.93
N ARG A 373 24.24 -42.67 1.99
CA ARG A 373 25.38 -43.59 2.16
C ARG A 373 25.10 -44.79 3.05
N ALA A 374 23.84 -45.10 3.36
CA ALA A 374 23.52 -46.37 4.00
C ALA A 374 23.78 -47.52 2.99
N PRO A 375 24.62 -48.51 3.32
CA PRO A 375 24.91 -49.62 2.41
C PRO A 375 23.63 -50.40 2.13
N LYS A 376 23.33 -50.64 0.85
CA LYS A 376 22.28 -51.58 0.45
C LYS A 376 22.70 -52.95 0.94
N LEU A 377 22.02 -53.47 1.97
CA LEU A 377 22.10 -54.87 2.37
C LEU A 377 21.64 -55.72 1.17
N THR A 378 22.59 -56.29 0.45
CA THR A 378 22.36 -57.35 -0.53
C THR A 378 21.91 -58.59 0.22
N ARG A 379 20.78 -59.16 -0.19
CA ARG A 379 20.16 -60.34 0.41
C ARG A 379 20.46 -61.58 -0.40
#